data_AF-A0A7X1SS63-F1
#
_entry.id   AF-A0A7X1SS63-F1
#
_cell.length_a   1.000
_cell.length_b   1.000
_cell.length_c   1.000
_cell.angle_alpha   90.00
_cell.angle_beta   90.00
_cell.angle_gamma   90.00
#
_symmetry.space_group_name_H-M   'P 1'
#
loop_
_entity.id
_entity.type
_entity.pdbx_description
1 polymer ?
#
loop_
_entity_poly.entity_id
_entity_poly.type
_entity_poly.pdbx_seq_one_letter_code
_entity_poly.pdbx_strand_id
1 'polypeptide(L)'
;MSQVTINGQAVTVIEYAGQRVLTFEMIDTIHQRPEGTAGRNFRENREHFIEGEDFVEMTADEIRRQSLTAVFKPRTPKGIILTESGYAMLAKSFTDDLAWQVQRQLVRSYFGGKSAAAKKLRVRKPAVLPTFKTGYGIAKLLGYDDN
;
A
#
# COMPACT_ATOMS: atom_id res chain seq x y z
N MET A 1 -8.45 -13.50 17.49
CA MET A 1 -7.66 -12.74 16.48
C MET A 1 -7.99 -13.33 15.12
N SER A 2 -8.38 -12.51 14.14
CA SER A 2 -8.58 -12.95 12.75
C SER A 2 -7.26 -12.93 11.99
N GLN A 3 -7.10 -13.79 10.98
CA GLN A 3 -5.93 -13.77 10.09
C GLN A 3 -6.31 -13.27 8.71
N VAL A 4 -5.40 -12.55 8.07
CA VAL A 4 -5.50 -12.09 6.69
C VAL A 4 -4.24 -12.50 5.93
N THR A 5 -4.38 -12.84 4.66
CA THR A 5 -3.22 -13.17 3.81
C THR A 5 -2.76 -11.91 3.07
N ILE A 6 -1.52 -11.47 3.30
CA ILE A 6 -0.89 -10.34 2.64
C ILE A 6 0.39 -10.83 1.99
N ASN A 7 0.54 -10.63 0.68
CA ASN A 7 1.73 -11.07 -0.07
C ASN A 7 2.07 -12.57 0.14
N GLY A 8 1.04 -13.42 0.22
CA GLY A 8 1.17 -14.85 0.49
C GLY A 8 1.51 -15.22 1.93
N GLN A 9 1.65 -14.25 2.84
CA GLN A 9 1.93 -14.45 4.25
C GLN A 9 0.65 -14.34 5.08
N ALA A 10 0.43 -15.27 6.00
CA ALA A 10 -0.66 -15.18 6.96
C ALA A 10 -0.27 -14.20 8.07
N VAL A 11 -1.04 -13.13 8.19
CA VAL A 11 -0.81 -12.03 9.13
C VAL A 11 -1.96 -11.98 10.12
N THR A 12 -1.64 -12.00 11.40
CA THR A 12 -2.64 -11.82 12.46
C THR A 12 -3.10 -10.37 12.48
N VAL A 13 -4.41 -10.14 12.39
CA VAL A 13 -4.99 -8.81 12.54
C VAL A 13 -4.95 -8.42 14.01
N ILE A 14 -4.34 -7.27 14.28
CA ILE A 14 -4.25 -6.67 15.60
C ILE A 14 -5.02 -5.37 15.55
N GLU A 15 -5.81 -5.13 16.60
CA GLU A 15 -6.53 -3.88 16.79
C GLU A 15 -6.05 -3.20 18.07
N TYR A 16 -5.81 -1.91 17.97
CA TYR A 16 -5.48 -1.04 19.10
C TYR A 16 -6.34 0.21 18.99
N ALA A 17 -7.09 0.52 20.05
CA ALA A 17 -8.01 1.67 20.08
C ALA A 17 -8.99 1.74 18.87
N GLY A 18 -9.43 0.59 18.36
CA GLY A 18 -10.33 0.50 17.21
C GLY A 18 -9.67 0.70 15.84
N GLN A 19 -8.34 0.80 15.79
CA GLN A 19 -7.56 0.89 14.56
C GLN A 19 -6.74 -0.38 14.34
N ARG A 20 -6.59 -0.79 13.08
CA ARG A 20 -5.71 -1.89 12.72
C ARG A 20 -4.25 -1.45 12.79
N VAL A 21 -3.42 -2.30 13.38
CA VAL A 21 -2.01 -2.00 13.59
C VAL A 21 -1.10 -3.17 13.23
N LEU A 22 0.16 -2.86 12.93
CA LEU A 22 1.21 -3.82 12.60
C LEU A 22 2.44 -3.62 13.49
N THR A 23 3.17 -4.69 13.80
CA THR A 23 4.51 -4.59 14.38
C THR A 23 5.59 -4.67 13.30
N PHE A 24 6.81 -4.28 13.63
CA PHE A 24 7.95 -4.41 12.71
C PHE A 24 8.18 -5.86 12.24
N GLU A 25 8.02 -6.84 13.13
CA GLU A 25 8.20 -8.26 12.80
C GLU A 25 7.18 -8.74 11.74
N MET A 26 5.93 -8.29 11.85
CA MET A 26 4.91 -8.58 10.85
C MET A 26 5.25 -7.95 9.51
N ILE A 27 5.76 -6.71 9.53
CA ILE A 27 6.14 -5.98 8.31
C ILE A 27 7.34 -6.66 7.64
N ASP A 28 8.36 -7.06 8.40
CA ASP A 28 9.51 -7.81 7.88
C ASP A 28 9.04 -9.12 7.22
N THR A 29 8.10 -9.84 7.86
CA THR A 29 7.51 -11.06 7.31
C THR A 29 6.76 -10.80 6.01
N ILE A 30 5.86 -9.81 5.98
CA ILE A 30 5.04 -9.45 4.81
C ILE A 30 5.91 -9.06 3.62
N HIS A 31 6.97 -8.28 3.85
CA HIS A 31 7.91 -7.85 2.81
C HIS A 31 9.02 -8.86 2.54
N GLN A 32 9.03 -10.01 3.21
CA GLN A 32 10.04 -11.07 3.09
C GLN A 32 11.47 -10.54 3.30
N ARG A 33 11.62 -9.63 4.27
CA ARG A 33 12.90 -8.99 4.62
C ARG A 33 13.51 -9.67 5.84
N PRO A 34 14.84 -9.55 6.03
CA PRO A 34 15.49 -10.00 7.25
C PRO A 34 14.87 -9.33 8.49
N GLU A 35 14.74 -10.09 9.58
CA GLU A 35 14.21 -9.60 10.86
C GLU A 35 14.95 -8.33 11.31
N GLY A 36 14.19 -7.31 11.72
CA GLY A 36 14.70 -6.04 12.21
C GLY A 36 14.92 -4.98 11.13
N THR A 37 14.65 -5.29 9.86
CA THR A 37 14.80 -4.34 8.75
C THR A 37 13.82 -3.18 8.88
N ALA A 38 12.54 -3.46 9.09
CA ALA A 38 11.49 -2.48 9.31
C ALA A 38 11.81 -1.56 10.50
N GLY A 39 12.26 -2.13 11.61
CA GLY A 39 12.64 -1.36 12.80
C GLY A 39 13.88 -0.49 12.59
N ARG A 40 14.87 -0.94 11.81
CA ARG A 40 16.03 -0.12 11.42
C ARG A 40 15.61 1.06 10.57
N ASN A 41 14.84 0.81 9.51
CA ASN A 41 14.37 1.86 8.61
C ASN A 41 13.49 2.89 9.32
N PHE A 42 12.63 2.46 10.25
CA PHE A 42 11.85 3.38 11.10
C PHE A 42 12.76 4.30 11.93
N ARG A 43 13.81 3.75 12.55
CA ARG A 43 14.75 4.55 13.36
C ARG A 43 15.55 5.54 12.53
N GLU A 44 16.01 5.13 11.35
CA GLU A 44 16.75 5.99 10.41
C GLU A 44 15.89 7.15 9.89
N ASN A 45 14.59 6.94 9.73
CA ASN A 45 13.65 7.92 9.19
C ASN A 45 12.71 8.51 10.27
N ARG A 46 13.05 8.36 11.56
CA ARG A 46 12.16 8.65 12.69
C ARG A 46 11.56 10.05 12.67
N GLU A 47 12.33 11.03 12.20
CA GLU A 47 11.91 12.43 12.08
C GLU A 47 10.70 12.66 11.17
N HIS A 48 10.38 11.69 10.30
CA HIS A 48 9.23 11.76 9.40
C HIS A 48 7.95 11.12 9.98
N PHE A 49 8.02 10.52 11.17
CA PHE A 49 6.89 9.84 11.80
C PHE A 49 6.29 10.67 12.93
N ILE A 50 4.97 10.66 13.02
CA ILE A 50 4.21 11.35 14.07
C ILE A 50 3.72 10.33 15.09
N GLU A 51 4.09 10.52 16.37
CA GLU A 51 3.60 9.69 17.46
C GLU A 51 2.10 9.93 17.72
N GLY A 52 1.33 8.85 17.85
CA GLY A 52 -0.13 8.88 17.96
C GLY A 52 -0.88 8.90 16.63
N GLU A 53 -0.22 9.25 15.53
CA GLU A 53 -0.79 9.16 14.17
C GLU A 53 -0.22 7.94 13.42
N ASP A 54 1.09 7.89 13.27
CA ASP A 54 1.78 6.84 12.49
C ASP A 54 2.16 5.65 13.36
N PHE A 55 2.53 5.90 14.60
CA PHE A 55 2.95 4.85 15.52
C PHE A 55 2.58 5.18 16.96
N VAL A 56 2.51 4.14 17.78
CA VAL A 56 2.35 4.26 19.23
C VAL A 56 3.48 3.49 19.89
N GLU A 57 4.21 4.15 20.79
CA GLU A 57 5.15 3.48 21.68
C GLU A 57 4.40 3.03 22.94
N MET A 58 4.49 1.75 23.26
CA MET A 58 3.84 1.14 24.41
C MET A 58 4.87 0.61 25.40
N THR A 59 4.66 0.88 26.67
CA THR A 59 5.36 0.25 27.79
C THR A 59 4.97 -1.22 27.93
N ALA A 60 5.80 -1.98 28.64
CA ALA A 60 5.48 -3.37 28.98
C ALA A 60 4.11 -3.53 29.66
N ASP A 61 3.70 -2.57 30.48
CA ASP A 61 2.40 -2.59 31.17
C ASP A 61 1.23 -2.31 30.22
N GLU A 62 1.42 -1.45 29.22
CA GLU A 62 0.41 -1.22 28.18
C GLU A 62 0.24 -2.44 27.29
N ILE A 63 1.33 -3.09 26.89
CA ILE A 63 1.28 -4.33 26.11
C ILE A 63 0.46 -5.40 26.86
N ARG A 64 0.67 -5.54 28.18
CA ARG A 64 -0.11 -6.46 29.02
C ARG A 64 -1.57 -6.05 29.11
N ARG A 65 -1.87 -4.79 29.42
CA ARG A 65 -3.24 -4.28 29.57
C ARG A 65 -4.05 -4.42 28.28
N GLN A 66 -3.41 -4.25 27.13
CA GLN A 66 -4.03 -4.35 25.80
C GLN A 66 -4.06 -5.79 25.27
N SER A 67 -3.63 -6.78 26.05
CA SER A 67 -3.57 -8.20 25.65
C SER A 67 -2.73 -8.44 24.39
N LEU A 68 -1.70 -7.62 24.15
CA LEU A 68 -0.81 -7.70 22.99
C LEU A 68 0.43 -8.56 23.26
N THR A 69 0.45 -9.32 24.35
CA THR A 69 1.58 -10.18 24.75
C THR A 69 1.86 -11.33 23.79
N ALA A 70 0.89 -11.71 22.94
CA ALA A 70 1.07 -12.72 21.90
C ALA A 70 1.80 -12.17 20.66
N VAL A 71 1.87 -10.84 20.52
CA VAL A 71 2.45 -10.16 19.35
C VAL A 71 3.88 -9.72 19.63
N PHE A 72 4.18 -9.35 20.88
CA PHE A 72 5.51 -8.96 21.29
C PHE A 72 6.25 -10.10 21.98
N LYS A 73 7.57 -10.15 21.81
CA LYS A 73 8.42 -11.10 22.52
C LYS A 73 8.25 -10.97 24.05
N PRO A 74 8.35 -12.07 24.81
CA PRO A 74 8.30 -11.99 26.27
C PRO A 74 9.35 -11.02 26.82
N ARG A 75 8.98 -10.23 27.83
CA ARG A 75 9.84 -9.22 28.48
C ARG A 75 10.27 -8.05 27.58
N THR A 76 9.56 -7.78 26.48
CA THR A 76 9.76 -6.54 25.71
C THR A 76 9.52 -5.31 26.60
N PRO A 77 10.54 -4.45 26.82
CA PRO A 77 10.40 -3.29 27.71
C PRO A 77 9.53 -2.19 27.08
N LYS A 78 9.64 -2.02 25.76
CA LYS A 78 8.88 -1.10 24.93
C LYS A 78 8.54 -1.75 23.60
N GLY A 79 7.30 -1.64 23.16
CA GLY A 79 6.82 -2.12 21.86
C GLY A 79 6.34 -0.97 21.00
N ILE A 80 6.57 -1.06 19.69
CA ILE A 80 6.04 -0.10 18.73
C ILE A 80 5.03 -0.83 17.85
N ILE A 81 3.86 -0.22 17.70
CA ILE A 81 2.85 -0.58 16.71
C ILE A 81 2.72 0.57 15.72
N LEU A 82 2.51 0.23 14.45
CA LEU A 82 2.27 1.17 13.37
C LEU A 82 0.80 1.11 12.96
N THR A 83 0.21 2.27 12.75
CA THR A 83 -1.11 2.41 12.12
C THR A 83 -0.97 2.21 10.61
N GLU A 84 -2.08 2.32 9.88
CA GLU A 84 -2.07 2.30 8.42
C GLU A 84 -1.20 3.42 7.82
N SER A 85 -1.24 4.63 8.39
CA SER A 85 -0.41 5.75 7.93
C SER A 85 1.07 5.50 8.21
N GLY A 86 1.41 4.99 9.40
CA GLY A 86 2.80 4.66 9.72
C GLY A 86 3.36 3.54 8.87
N TYR A 87 2.57 2.52 8.55
CA TYR A 87 2.99 1.50 7.58
C TYR A 87 3.27 2.12 6.20
N ALA A 88 2.39 3.00 5.71
CA ALA A 88 2.59 3.69 4.45
C ALA A 88 3.85 4.58 4.46
N MET A 89 4.12 5.26 5.57
CA MET A 89 5.32 6.06 5.76
C MET A 89 6.59 5.20 5.76
N LEU A 90 6.57 4.05 6.45
CA LEU A 90 7.68 3.12 6.47
C LEU A 90 7.93 2.50 5.09
N ALA A 91 6.88 2.15 4.36
CA ALA A 91 6.97 1.58 3.01
C ALA A 91 7.70 2.50 2.01
N LYS A 92 7.76 3.83 2.24
CA LYS A 92 8.55 4.74 1.41
C LYS A 92 10.04 4.44 1.41
N SER A 93 10.55 3.83 2.48
CA SER A 93 11.95 3.42 2.61
C SER A 93 12.23 2.04 1.99
N PHE A 94 11.20 1.36 1.51
CA PHE A 94 11.31 0.03 0.91
C PHE A 94 11.37 0.14 -0.61
N THR A 95 11.99 -0.88 -1.22
CA THR A 95 12.31 -0.93 -2.65
C THR A 95 11.75 -2.17 -3.34
N ASP A 96 10.93 -2.95 -2.63
CA ASP A 96 10.33 -4.19 -3.13
C ASP A 96 8.98 -3.96 -3.83
N ASP A 97 8.52 -4.98 -4.56
CA ASP A 97 7.29 -4.89 -5.36
C ASP A 97 6.05 -4.56 -4.54
N LEU A 98 5.96 -5.05 -3.30
CA LEU A 98 4.84 -4.76 -2.42
C LEU A 98 4.83 -3.27 -2.02
N ALA A 99 5.99 -2.71 -1.67
CA ALA A 99 6.11 -1.28 -1.39
C ALA A 99 5.70 -0.43 -2.60
N TRP A 100 6.06 -0.83 -3.82
CA TRP A 100 5.59 -0.18 -5.05
C TRP A 100 4.07 -0.27 -5.24
N GLN A 101 3.45 -1.38 -4.85
CA GLN A 101 1.99 -1.54 -4.89
C GLN A 101 1.30 -0.63 -3.87
N VAL A 102 1.82 -0.53 -2.64
CA VAL A 102 1.33 0.40 -1.61
C VAL A 102 1.39 1.83 -2.13
N GLN A 103 2.53 2.25 -2.67
CA GLN A 103 2.68 3.59 -3.24
C GLN A 103 1.68 3.83 -4.38
N ARG A 104 1.45 2.83 -5.25
CA ARG A 104 0.46 2.93 -6.33
C ARG A 104 -0.97 3.06 -5.82
N GLN A 105 -1.33 2.39 -4.72
CA GLN A 105 -2.64 2.53 -4.09
C GLN A 105 -2.83 3.93 -3.52
N LEU A 106 -1.82 4.51 -2.88
CA LEU A 106 -1.85 5.90 -2.38
C LEU A 106 -2.04 6.90 -3.53
N VAL A 107 -1.26 6.76 -4.61
CA VAL A 107 -1.39 7.60 -5.81
C VAL A 107 -2.79 7.48 -6.40
N ARG A 108 -3.31 6.25 -6.54
CA ARG A 108 -4.69 6.02 -7.04
C ARG A 108 -5.74 6.63 -6.14
N SER A 109 -5.58 6.56 -4.82
CA SER A 109 -6.51 7.15 -3.86
C SER A 109 -6.53 8.67 -3.99
N TYR A 110 -5.34 9.30 -4.00
CA TYR A 110 -5.19 10.76 -4.09
C TYR A 110 -5.68 11.33 -5.43
N PHE A 111 -5.28 10.74 -6.57
CA PHE A 111 -5.64 11.25 -7.90
C PHE A 111 -6.94 10.66 -8.46
N GLY A 112 -7.42 9.53 -7.94
CA GLY A 112 -8.65 8.87 -8.39
C GLY A 112 -9.94 9.52 -7.86
N GLY A 113 -9.83 10.30 -6.79
CA GLY A 113 -10.95 10.83 -6.01
C GLY A 113 -11.55 12.17 -6.47
N LYS A 114 -11.87 12.35 -7.77
CA LYS A 114 -12.90 13.31 -8.26
C LYS A 114 -13.69 12.84 -9.49
N SER A 115 -13.40 11.67 -10.08
CA SER A 115 -13.99 11.25 -11.37
C SER A 115 -14.87 9.98 -11.33
N ALA A 116 -14.98 9.30 -10.19
CA ALA A 116 -15.82 8.09 -10.09
C ALA A 116 -17.32 8.38 -10.00
N ALA A 117 -17.74 9.59 -9.59
CA ALA A 117 -19.14 10.01 -9.71
C ALA A 117 -19.53 10.41 -11.16
N ALA A 118 -18.55 10.56 -12.06
CA ALA A 118 -18.78 11.04 -13.41
C ALA A 118 -17.89 10.33 -14.42
N LYS A 119 -18.07 9.01 -14.61
CA LYS A 119 -17.78 8.32 -15.88
C LYS A 119 -18.24 6.86 -15.85
N LYS A 120 -19.54 6.65 -16.07
CA LYS A 120 -19.95 5.57 -16.99
C LYS A 120 -19.46 5.99 -18.38
N LEU A 121 -18.17 5.81 -18.66
CA LEU A 121 -17.67 6.01 -20.02
C LEU A 121 -18.26 4.86 -20.83
N ARG A 122 -19.36 5.12 -21.54
CA ARG A 122 -19.78 4.29 -22.69
C ARG A 122 -18.54 4.15 -23.56
N VAL A 123 -17.99 2.95 -23.64
CA VAL A 123 -16.99 2.62 -24.67
C VAL A 123 -17.73 2.76 -25.99
N ARG A 124 -17.72 3.95 -26.57
CA ARG A 124 -18.11 4.12 -27.97
C ARG A 124 -16.99 3.48 -28.76
N LYS A 125 -17.30 2.43 -29.54
CA LYS A 125 -16.45 1.96 -30.64
C LYS A 125 -15.94 3.21 -31.37
N PRO A 126 -14.63 3.35 -31.63
CA PRO A 126 -14.13 4.51 -32.34
C PRO A 126 -14.80 4.53 -33.72
N ALA A 127 -15.66 5.52 -33.94
CA ALA A 127 -16.03 5.87 -35.31
C ALA A 127 -14.74 6.39 -35.93
N VAL A 128 -14.21 5.66 -36.90
CA VAL A 128 -13.12 6.12 -37.75
C VAL A 128 -13.49 7.52 -38.23
N LEU A 129 -12.68 8.51 -37.87
CA LEU A 129 -12.94 9.90 -38.26
C LEU A 129 -13.01 9.95 -39.80
N PRO A 130 -14.04 10.60 -40.39
CA PRO A 130 -14.17 10.71 -41.84
C PRO A 130 -13.08 11.59 -42.48
N THR A 131 -12.12 12.10 -41.70
CA THR A 131 -11.05 12.98 -42.18
C THR A 131 -9.98 12.29 -43.03
N PHE A 132 -10.10 10.99 -43.28
CA PHE A 132 -9.28 10.27 -44.28
C PHE A 132 -10.04 9.93 -45.57
N LYS A 133 -11.16 10.61 -45.87
CA LYS A 133 -11.88 10.43 -47.14
C LYS A 133 -11.50 11.42 -48.26
N THR A 134 -10.54 12.32 -48.03
CA THR A 134 -10.13 13.28 -49.06
C THR A 134 -8.62 13.43 -49.08
N GLY A 135 -7.98 12.81 -50.07
CA GLY A 135 -6.54 12.93 -50.29
C GLY A 135 -5.93 11.57 -50.61
N TYR A 136 -5.92 11.23 -51.90
CA TYR A 136 -5.07 10.21 -52.49
C TYR A 136 -3.67 10.23 -51.84
N GLY A 137 -3.26 9.15 -51.17
CA GLY A 137 -1.89 9.06 -50.69
C GLY A 137 -1.57 7.87 -49.81
N ILE A 138 -2.35 7.59 -48.76
CA ILE A 138 -1.89 6.67 -47.71
C ILE A 138 -2.57 5.29 -47.78
N ALA A 139 -3.86 5.21 -48.15
CA ALA A 139 -4.58 3.93 -48.26
C ALA A 139 -3.95 2.99 -49.31
N LYS A 140 -3.56 3.54 -50.47
CA LYS A 140 -2.89 2.80 -51.56
C LYS A 140 -1.48 2.29 -51.21
N LEU A 141 -0.80 2.95 -50.26
CA LEU A 141 0.54 2.57 -49.80
C LEU A 141 0.50 1.42 -48.77
N LEU A 142 -0.64 1.21 -48.11
CA LEU A 142 -0.80 0.21 -47.04
C LEU A 142 -1.54 -1.05 -47.50
N GLY A 143 -1.88 -1.17 -48.78
CA GLY A 143 -2.47 -2.39 -49.36
C GLY A 143 -3.88 -2.72 -48.86
N TYR A 144 -4.65 -1.72 -48.41
CA TYR A 144 -6.03 -1.88 -47.92
C TYR A 144 -7.06 -1.41 -48.95
N ASP A 145 -6.88 -1.76 -50.22
CA ASP A 145 -7.93 -1.58 -51.23
C ASP A 145 -8.66 -2.92 -51.41
N ASP A 146 -9.80 -3.07 -50.72
CA ASP A 146 -10.82 -4.04 -51.11
C ASP A 146 -11.69 -3.41 -52.21
N ASN A 147 -11.91 -4.16 -53.28
CA ASN A 147 -12.67 -3.84 -54.51
C ASN A 147 -14.08 -3.29 -54.25
#